data_AF-A0A6P0JWY5-F1
#
_entry.id   AF-A0A6P0JWY5-F1
#
_cell.length_a   1.000
_cell.length_b   1.000
_cell.length_c   1.000
_cell.angle_alpha   90.00
_cell.angle_beta   90.00
_cell.angle_gamma   90.00
#
_symmetry.space_group_name_H-M   'P 1'
#
loop_
_entity.id
_entity.type
_entity.pdbx_description
1 polymer ?
#
loop_
_entity_poly.entity_id
_entity_poly.type
_entity_poly.pdbx_seq_one_letter_code
_entity_poly.pdbx_strand_id
1 'polypeptide(L)'
;MNNNNLSNTIPSFSLIHPTGNPFARNAALALAEAGYLREIITCLAYNPQTTSAQFLKTVFPPLHREFSRRTWVAPPGVKLHTYPTAELLRILLLRVGVHRLLHRNPQQFADWVYRLMDQKVAQGHLDSLTAVYA
;
A
#
# COMPACT_ATOMS: atom_id res chain seq x y z
N MET A 1 22.82 2.26 -42.80
CA MET A 1 22.45 3.06 -41.63
C MET A 1 21.06 2.62 -41.19
N ASN A 2 20.98 1.61 -40.31
CA ASN A 2 19.71 1.15 -39.74
C ASN A 2 19.55 1.81 -38.37
N ASN A 3 18.59 2.72 -38.27
CA ASN A 3 18.22 3.37 -37.02
C ASN A 3 17.53 2.34 -36.12
N ASN A 4 18.29 1.80 -35.16
CA ASN A 4 17.74 1.06 -34.03
C ASN A 4 16.87 2.01 -33.20
N ASN A 5 15.57 2.06 -33.52
CA ASN A 5 14.54 2.52 -32.61
C ASN A 5 14.40 1.49 -31.47
N LEU A 6 15.40 1.44 -30.60
CA LEU A 6 15.17 1.07 -29.21
C LEU A 6 14.31 2.20 -28.65
N SER A 7 12.99 2.00 -28.67
CA SER A 7 12.09 2.81 -27.85
C SER A 7 12.64 2.76 -26.44
N ASN A 8 13.25 3.85 -25.97
CA ASN A 8 13.63 4.04 -24.58
C ASN A 8 12.34 4.10 -23.76
N THR A 9 11.70 2.97 -23.55
CA THR A 9 10.61 2.83 -22.60
C THR A 9 11.22 3.08 -21.23
N ILE A 10 10.86 4.21 -20.62
CA ILE A 10 11.26 4.52 -19.25
C ILE A 10 10.90 3.31 -18.38
N PRO A 11 11.85 2.75 -17.62
CA PRO A 11 11.60 1.62 -16.74
C PRO A 11 10.39 1.88 -15.85
N SER A 12 9.45 0.94 -15.83
CA SER A 12 8.19 1.08 -15.13
C SER A 12 8.18 0.18 -13.90
N PHE A 13 8.19 0.79 -12.72
CA PHE A 13 8.21 0.11 -11.44
C PHE A 13 6.87 0.24 -10.74
N SER A 14 6.36 -0.86 -10.18
CA SER A 14 5.30 -0.82 -9.18
C SER A 14 5.91 -1.04 -7.80
N LEU A 15 5.48 -0.22 -6.84
CA LEU A 15 5.81 -0.43 -5.44
C LEU A 15 4.63 -1.06 -4.71
N ILE A 16 4.88 -2.15 -4.01
CA ILE A 16 3.84 -2.99 -3.40
C ILE A 16 4.15 -3.16 -1.92
N HIS A 17 3.37 -2.56 -1.04
CA HIS A 17 3.62 -2.73 0.39
C HIS A 17 2.34 -2.57 1.22
N PRO A 18 1.92 -3.55 2.04
CA PRO A 18 0.58 -3.52 2.66
C PRO A 18 0.37 -2.38 3.65
N THR A 19 1.43 -1.96 4.35
CA THR A 19 1.33 -1.04 5.50
C THR A 19 2.03 0.30 5.32
N GLY A 20 2.60 0.59 4.15
CA GLY A 20 3.32 1.84 3.89
C GLY A 20 4.39 2.19 4.93
N ASN A 21 5.29 1.25 5.20
CA ASN A 21 6.38 1.49 6.14
C ASN A 21 7.27 2.67 5.68
N PRO A 22 8.08 3.31 6.56
CA PRO A 22 8.94 4.42 6.19
C PRO A 22 9.90 4.13 5.01
N PHE A 23 10.48 2.93 4.93
CA PHE A 23 11.36 2.52 3.85
C PHE A 23 10.63 2.43 2.50
N ALA A 24 9.45 1.81 2.47
CA ALA A 24 8.61 1.72 1.29
C ALA A 24 8.17 3.11 0.80
N ARG A 25 7.87 4.03 1.73
CA ARG A 25 7.54 5.42 1.40
C ARG A 25 8.72 6.18 0.80
N ASN A 26 9.91 6.03 1.38
CA ASN A 26 11.13 6.66 0.86
C ASN A 26 11.53 6.07 -0.51
N ALA A 27 11.38 4.75 -0.70
CA ALA A 27 11.59 4.12 -2.00
C ALA A 27 10.59 4.64 -3.03
N ALA A 28 9.31 4.81 -2.67
CA ALA A 28 8.31 5.41 -3.55
C ALA A 28 8.70 6.84 -3.95
N LEU A 29 9.17 7.67 -3.01
CA LEU A 29 9.61 9.03 -3.32
C LEU A 29 10.80 9.01 -4.28
N ALA A 30 11.84 8.23 -4.00
CA ALA A 30 13.02 8.15 -4.86
C ALA A 30 12.70 7.64 -6.27
N LEU A 31 11.87 6.61 -6.38
CA LEU A 31 11.43 6.08 -7.67
C LEU A 31 10.56 7.08 -8.45
N ALA A 32 9.73 7.86 -7.75
CA ALA A 32 8.91 8.89 -8.38
C ALA A 32 9.75 10.07 -8.87
N GLU A 33 10.72 10.53 -8.06
CA GLU A 33 11.67 11.59 -8.42
C GLU A 33 12.51 11.21 -9.65
N ALA A 34 12.87 9.93 -9.76
CA ALA A 34 13.58 9.40 -10.93
C ALA A 34 12.68 9.16 -12.16
N GLY A 35 11.35 9.35 -12.04
CA GLY A 35 10.39 9.12 -13.12
C GLY A 35 10.11 7.64 -13.42
N TYR A 36 10.51 6.72 -12.53
CA TYR A 36 10.36 5.27 -12.71
C TYR A 36 9.12 4.69 -12.03
N LEU A 37 8.54 5.40 -11.04
CA LEU A 37 7.39 4.89 -10.31
C LEU A 37 6.09 5.05 -11.10
N ARG A 38 5.50 3.92 -11.50
CA ARG A 38 4.18 3.89 -12.16
C ARG A 38 3.05 4.02 -11.16
N GLU A 39 3.10 3.19 -10.12
CA GLU A 39 2.02 3.06 -9.16
C GLU A 39 2.53 2.55 -7.81
N ILE A 40 1.73 2.83 -6.79
CA ILE A 40 1.87 2.29 -5.45
C ILE A 40 0.63 1.44 -5.17
N ILE A 41 0.84 0.23 -4.66
CA ILE A 41 -0.20 -0.70 -4.28
C ILE A 41 -0.05 -0.99 -2.78
N THR A 42 -1.09 -0.70 -2.00
CA THR A 42 -1.08 -0.88 -0.54
C THR A 42 -2.43 -1.39 -0.06
N CYS A 43 -2.53 -1.90 1.17
CA CYS A 43 -3.84 -2.20 1.74
C CYS A 43 -4.57 -0.93 2.15
N LEU A 44 -3.86 -0.01 2.83
CA LEU A 44 -4.46 1.23 3.32
C LEU A 44 -3.56 2.41 3.02
N ALA A 45 -4.16 3.50 2.57
CA ALA A 45 -3.54 4.80 2.46
C ALA A 45 -4.43 5.82 3.15
N TYR A 46 -3.95 6.32 4.28
CA TYR A 46 -4.64 7.38 5.01
C TYR A 46 -3.96 8.72 4.78
N ASN A 47 -4.75 9.77 4.55
CA ASN A 47 -4.25 11.13 4.54
C ASN A 47 -4.90 11.91 5.70
N PRO A 48 -4.14 12.25 6.76
CA PRO A 48 -4.69 12.95 7.93
C PRO A 48 -5.14 14.39 7.63
N GLN A 49 -4.78 14.95 6.47
CA GLN A 49 -5.10 16.31 6.08
C GLN A 49 -6.50 16.45 5.43
N THR A 50 -7.17 15.35 5.09
CA THR A 50 -8.49 15.41 4.46
C THR A 50 -9.59 15.82 5.46
N THR A 51 -10.67 16.43 4.97
CA THR A 51 -11.82 16.81 5.80
C THR A 51 -12.42 15.61 6.53
N SER A 52 -12.49 14.45 5.87
CA SER A 52 -12.96 13.20 6.48
C SER A 52 -12.04 12.71 7.61
N ALA A 53 -10.72 12.86 7.46
CA ALA A 53 -9.76 12.53 8.50
C ALA A 53 -9.87 13.47 9.72
N GLN A 54 -10.12 14.76 9.48
CA GLN A 54 -10.36 15.73 10.55
C GLN A 54 -11.67 15.46 11.29
N PHE A 55 -12.74 15.13 10.56
CA PHE A 55 -13.99 14.70 11.19
C PHE A 55 -13.79 13.45 12.05
N LEU A 56 -13.08 12.44 11.54
CA LEU A 56 -12.79 11.21 12.27
C LEU A 56 -11.94 11.46 13.52
N LYS A 57 -11.01 12.43 13.47
CA LYS A 57 -10.22 12.87 14.63
C LYS A 57 -11.10 13.32 15.78
N THR A 58 -12.19 14.02 15.49
CA THR A 58 -13.12 14.56 16.48
C THR A 58 -14.10 13.50 16.97
N VAL A 59 -14.70 12.73 16.06
CA VAL A 59 -15.78 11.78 16.40
C VAL A 59 -15.26 10.47 16.97
N PHE A 60 -14.12 9.98 16.50
CA PHE A 60 -13.55 8.72 16.97
C PHE A 60 -12.00 8.75 17.01
N PRO A 61 -11.41 9.45 18.00
CA PRO A 61 -9.95 9.62 18.14
C PRO A 61 -9.14 8.30 18.11
N PRO A 62 -9.60 7.18 18.71
CA PRO A 62 -8.85 5.92 18.66
C PRO A 62 -8.72 5.34 17.25
N LEU A 63 -9.71 5.52 16.39
CA LEU A 63 -9.69 5.03 15.00
C LEU A 63 -8.85 5.97 14.14
N HIS A 64 -8.97 7.28 14.35
CA HIS A 64 -8.07 8.25 13.73
C HIS A 64 -6.61 7.92 14.04
N ARG A 65 -6.26 7.64 15.30
CA ARG A 65 -4.88 7.27 15.69
C ARG A 65 -4.40 6.01 14.97
N GLU A 66 -5.26 4.99 14.84
CA GLU A 66 -4.90 3.74 14.19
C GLU A 66 -4.71 3.90 12.66
N PHE A 67 -5.54 4.71 12.00
CA PHE A 67 -5.36 5.05 10.59
C PHE A 67 -4.18 6.00 10.35
N SER A 68 -3.91 6.93 11.26
CA SER A 68 -2.74 7.82 11.17
C SER A 68 -1.41 7.06 11.18
N ARG A 69 -1.34 5.89 11.79
CA ARG A 69 -0.17 4.99 11.71
C ARG A 69 0.06 4.39 10.32
N ARG A 70 -0.96 4.44 9.44
CA ARG A 70 -0.97 3.94 8.07
C ARG A 70 -1.06 5.09 7.07
N THR A 71 -0.48 6.23 7.45
CA THR A 71 -0.47 7.42 6.61
C THR A 71 0.45 7.19 5.42
N TRP A 72 -0.13 7.33 4.22
CA TRP A 72 0.62 7.34 2.98
C TRP A 72 -0.03 8.34 2.03
N VAL A 73 0.73 9.36 1.66
CA VAL A 73 0.39 10.29 0.59
C VAL A 73 1.28 9.94 -0.61
N ALA A 74 0.66 9.61 -1.74
CA ALA A 74 1.40 9.29 -2.95
C ALA A 74 2.09 10.54 -3.51
N PRO A 75 3.28 10.39 -4.14
CA PRO A 75 3.91 11.48 -4.89
C PRO A 75 2.99 11.99 -6.02
N PRO A 76 3.08 13.28 -6.41
CA PRO A 76 2.28 13.83 -7.49
C PRO A 76 2.41 13.01 -8.78
N GLY A 77 1.28 12.75 -9.45
CA GLY A 77 1.26 12.01 -10.72
C GLY A 77 1.39 10.48 -10.61
N VAL A 78 1.66 9.95 -9.41
CA VAL A 78 1.74 8.50 -9.17
C VAL A 78 0.36 7.95 -8.80
N LYS A 79 -0.04 6.84 -9.44
CA LYS A 79 -1.30 6.16 -9.11
C LYS A 79 -1.18 5.44 -7.77
N LEU A 80 -2.21 5.55 -6.93
CA LEU A 80 -2.27 4.87 -5.64
C LEU A 80 -3.48 3.92 -5.60
N HIS A 81 -3.20 2.63 -5.58
CA HIS A 81 -4.20 1.57 -5.49
C HIS A 81 -4.28 1.04 -4.06
N THR A 82 -5.51 0.92 -3.55
CA THR A 82 -5.76 0.46 -2.18
C THR A 82 -6.68 -0.75 -2.16
N TYR A 83 -6.32 -1.74 -1.33
CA TYR A 83 -7.13 -2.94 -1.07
C TYR A 83 -7.40 -3.09 0.44
N PRO A 84 -8.32 -2.28 1.01
CA PRO A 84 -8.41 -2.10 2.45
C PRO A 84 -9.11 -3.24 3.17
N THR A 85 -9.88 -4.07 2.47
CA THR A 85 -10.80 -5.05 3.08
C THR A 85 -10.09 -6.03 4.02
N ALA A 86 -9.00 -6.64 3.58
CA ALA A 86 -8.24 -7.61 4.38
C ALA A 86 -7.61 -6.97 5.62
N GLU A 87 -7.01 -5.79 5.46
CA GLU A 87 -6.37 -5.06 6.56
C GLU A 87 -7.38 -4.55 7.59
N LEU A 88 -8.55 -4.05 7.14
CA LEU A 88 -9.63 -3.65 8.05
C LEU A 88 -10.14 -4.84 8.85
N LEU A 89 -10.33 -6.00 8.21
CA LEU A 89 -10.74 -7.21 8.92
C LEU A 89 -9.67 -7.65 9.92
N ARG A 90 -8.39 -7.61 9.55
CA ARG A 90 -7.28 -7.92 10.46
C ARG A 90 -7.30 -7.01 11.69
N ILE A 91 -7.46 -5.70 11.51
CA ILE A 91 -7.55 -4.74 12.62
C ILE A 91 -8.71 -5.09 13.54
N LEU A 92 -9.89 -5.39 12.98
CA LEU A 92 -11.07 -5.78 13.75
C LEU A 92 -10.83 -7.06 14.57
N LEU A 93 -10.31 -8.12 13.93
CA LEU A 93 -10.03 -9.41 14.57
C LEU A 93 -9.01 -9.30 15.71
N LEU A 94 -7.98 -8.48 15.53
CA LEU A 94 -6.99 -8.22 16.58
C LEU A 94 -7.61 -7.45 17.74
N ARG A 95 -8.43 -6.43 17.45
CA ARG A 95 -9.04 -5.56 18.45
C ARG A 95 -10.08 -6.27 19.31
N VAL A 96 -10.90 -7.15 18.72
CA VAL A 96 -11.87 -7.98 19.46
C VAL A 96 -11.23 -9.22 20.10
N GLY A 97 -9.93 -9.44 19.90
CA GLY A 97 -9.19 -10.48 20.59
C GLY A 97 -9.36 -11.90 20.05
N VAL A 98 -9.81 -12.05 18.79
CA VAL A 98 -10.03 -13.38 18.16
C VAL A 98 -8.77 -14.23 18.17
N HIS A 99 -7.59 -13.61 18.02
CA HIS A 99 -6.31 -14.31 18.10
C HIS A 99 -6.12 -15.07 19.43
N ARG A 100 -6.61 -14.51 20.55
CA ARG A 100 -6.57 -15.17 21.87
C ARG A 100 -7.57 -16.32 21.93
N LEU A 101 -8.79 -16.10 21.44
CA LEU A 101 -9.83 -17.12 21.42
C LEU A 101 -9.40 -18.35 20.60
N LEU A 102 -8.77 -18.12 19.45
CA LEU A 102 -8.30 -19.17 18.55
C LEU A 102 -6.90 -19.70 18.89
N HIS A 103 -6.25 -19.20 19.94
CA HIS A 103 -4.85 -19.52 20.28
C HIS A 103 -3.90 -19.36 19.08
N ARG A 104 -4.16 -18.38 18.21
CA ARG A 104 -3.39 -18.11 17.00
C ARG A 104 -2.43 -16.95 17.21
N ASN A 105 -1.25 -17.06 16.58
CA ASN A 105 -0.29 -15.97 16.56
C ASN A 105 -0.87 -14.80 15.73
N PRO A 106 -0.89 -13.55 16.26
CA PRO A 106 -1.25 -12.35 15.52
C PRO A 106 -0.59 -12.21 14.14
N GLN A 107 0.64 -12.72 13.99
CA GLN A 107 1.40 -12.74 12.74
C GLN A 107 0.66 -13.48 11.62
N GLN A 108 -0.07 -14.56 11.92
CA GLN A 108 -0.81 -15.33 10.91
C GLN A 108 -1.87 -14.48 10.19
N PHE A 109 -2.45 -13.49 10.89
CA PHE A 109 -3.39 -12.57 10.25
C PHE A 109 -2.68 -11.55 9.36
N ALA A 110 -1.44 -11.16 9.70
CA ALA A 110 -0.62 -10.33 8.82
C ALA A 110 -0.25 -11.11 7.55
N ASP A 111 0.26 -12.33 7.68
CA ASP A 111 0.63 -13.18 6.55
C ASP A 111 -0.55 -13.43 5.60
N TRP A 112 -1.77 -13.56 6.16
CA TRP A 112 -2.99 -13.64 5.38
C TRP A 112 -3.27 -12.36 4.57
N VAL A 113 -3.06 -11.18 5.15
CA VAL A 113 -3.18 -9.90 4.42
C VAL A 113 -2.16 -9.82 3.28
N TYR A 114 -0.91 -10.22 3.51
CA TYR A 114 0.11 -10.27 2.46
C TYR A 114 -0.32 -11.17 1.31
N ARG A 115 -0.74 -12.41 1.58
CA ARG A 115 -1.21 -13.34 0.54
C ARG A 115 -2.37 -12.80 -0.28
N LEU A 116 -3.34 -12.14 0.36
CA LEU A 116 -4.46 -11.54 -0.36
C LEU A 116 -4.03 -10.36 -1.23
N MET A 117 -3.10 -9.55 -0.76
CA MET A 117 -2.54 -8.46 -1.55
C MET A 117 -1.76 -9.00 -2.76
N ASP A 118 -0.93 -10.03 -2.57
CA ASP A 118 -0.18 -10.67 -3.66
C ASP A 118 -1.12 -11.23 -4.72
N GLN A 119 -2.24 -11.86 -4.32
CA GLN A 119 -3.27 -12.32 -5.25
C GLN A 119 -3.89 -11.16 -6.04
N LYS A 120 -4.17 -10.02 -5.39
CA LYS A 120 -4.74 -8.83 -6.07
C LYS A 120 -3.77 -8.23 -7.06
N VAL A 121 -2.49 -8.16 -6.71
CA VAL A 121 -1.42 -7.70 -7.59
C VAL A 121 -1.29 -8.61 -8.81
N ALA A 122 -1.21 -9.93 -8.58
CA ALA A 122 -1.05 -10.91 -9.65
C ALA A 122 -2.21 -10.90 -10.66
N GLN A 123 -3.41 -10.49 -10.23
CA GLN A 123 -4.61 -10.44 -11.07
C GLN A 123 -4.71 -9.21 -11.97
N GLY A 124 -3.97 -8.12 -11.72
CA GLY A 124 -4.23 -6.88 -12.46
C GLY A 124 -3.16 -5.79 -12.43
N HIS A 125 -1.99 -6.05 -11.85
CA HIS A 125 -0.93 -5.05 -11.73
C HIS A 125 0.41 -5.46 -12.34
N LEU A 126 0.57 -6.69 -12.82
CA LEU A 126 1.86 -7.16 -13.33
C LEU A 126 2.10 -6.86 -14.82
N ASP A 127 1.10 -6.32 -15.52
CA ASP A 127 1.20 -6.07 -16.95
C ASP A 127 2.19 -4.95 -17.26
N SER A 128 3.07 -5.17 -18.23
CA SER A 128 4.00 -4.15 -18.78
C SER A 128 4.90 -3.48 -17.72
N LEU A 129 5.31 -4.22 -16.69
CA LEU A 129 6.27 -3.77 -15.69
C LEU A 129 7.71 -4.19 -16.03
N THR A 130 8.65 -3.31 -15.73
CA THR A 130 10.08 -3.66 -15.72
C THR A 130 10.46 -4.39 -14.43
N ALA A 131 9.91 -3.96 -13.30
CA ALA A 131 10.23 -4.53 -12.00
C ALA A 131 9.17 -4.19 -10.94
N VAL A 132 9.27 -4.91 -9.83
CA VAL A 132 8.46 -4.72 -8.62
C VAL A 132 9.40 -4.46 -7.44
N TYR A 133 9.05 -3.47 -6.61
CA TYR A 133 9.64 -3.26 -5.28
C TYR A 133 8.61 -3.66 -4.23
N ALA A 134 8.92 -4.63 -3.36
CA ALA A 134 8.01 -5.16 -2.34
C ALA A 134 8.66 -5.26 -0.96
#